data_AF-A0A0H2KSU0-F1
#
_entry.id   AF-A0A0H2KSU0-F1
#
_cell.length_a   1.000
_cell.length_b   1.000
_cell.length_c   1.000
_cell.angle_alpha   90.00
_cell.angle_beta   90.00
_cell.angle_gamma   90.00
#
_symmetry.space_group_name_H-M   'P 1'
#
loop_
_entity.id
_entity.type
_entity.pdbx_description
1 polymer ?
#
loop_
_entity_poly.entity_id
_entity_poly.type
_entity_poly.pdbx_seq_one_letter_code
_entity_poly.pdbx_strand_id
1 'polypeptide(L)'
;MSGVPGVDVPDHRGRTGLDRAGRALRRNPDVVVRDVELTSQGWHVLRRTTFDLRRRDGRWQTLERETYDRGDGATILLHDATRSTVLLTRQFRFPAYVNDHEDGMLLETAAGLLDDDDPETAIRREVAEELGVTVGPVARVFTAYMSPGSVTEKVHFFAAPYTPRDRTGTGGGVAAEGEDIEVVELPLDDALAMIGDGRIVDGKTIMLLQWWALGR
;
A
#
# COMPACT_ATOMS: atom_id res chain seq x y z
N MET A 1 1.66 -10.75 -36.36
CA MET A 1 1.27 -11.21 -35.01
C MET A 1 1.47 -10.03 -34.10
N SER A 2 0.43 -9.54 -33.43
CA SER A 2 0.57 -8.49 -32.41
C SER A 2 1.34 -9.06 -31.23
N GLY A 3 2.30 -8.31 -30.70
CA GLY A 3 3.05 -8.74 -29.51
C GLY A 3 2.14 -8.89 -28.28
N VAL A 4 2.62 -9.62 -27.28
CA VAL A 4 1.99 -9.83 -25.98
C VAL A 4 2.38 -8.65 -25.06
N PRO A 5 1.41 -7.85 -24.59
CA PRO A 5 1.70 -6.79 -23.62
C PRO A 5 2.40 -7.36 -22.38
N GLY A 6 3.24 -6.55 -21.75
CA GLY A 6 4.11 -6.96 -20.64
C GLY A 6 5.28 -7.87 -21.03
N VAL A 7 5.25 -8.54 -22.19
CA VAL A 7 6.35 -9.41 -22.67
C VAL A 7 7.19 -8.67 -23.70
N ASP A 8 6.64 -8.42 -24.88
CA ASP A 8 7.28 -7.77 -26.03
C ASP A 8 6.64 -6.43 -26.41
N VAL A 9 5.48 -6.10 -25.84
CA VAL A 9 4.88 -4.75 -25.87
C VAL A 9 4.80 -4.20 -24.44
N PRO A 10 5.05 -2.91 -24.18
CA PRO A 10 4.95 -2.34 -22.83
C PRO A 10 3.57 -2.51 -22.18
N ASP A 11 3.52 -2.72 -20.87
CA ASP A 11 2.29 -2.61 -20.07
C ASP A 11 1.86 -1.14 -19.91
N HIS A 12 0.74 -0.87 -19.20
CA HIS A 12 0.26 0.49 -18.97
C HIS A 12 1.23 1.35 -18.13
N ARG A 13 2.26 0.76 -17.51
CA ARG A 13 3.36 1.44 -16.81
C ARG A 13 4.66 1.47 -17.63
N GLY A 14 4.60 1.13 -18.93
CA GLY A 14 5.76 1.16 -19.82
C GLY A 14 6.74 -0.02 -19.65
N ARG A 15 6.39 -1.07 -18.91
CA ARG A 15 7.31 -2.18 -18.59
C ARG A 15 7.19 -3.37 -19.56
N THR A 16 8.31 -4.02 -19.84
CA THR A 16 8.39 -5.26 -20.66
C THR A 16 9.17 -6.36 -19.94
N GLY A 17 9.18 -7.58 -20.48
CA GLY A 17 9.87 -8.74 -19.89
C GLY A 17 9.30 -9.19 -18.55
N LEU A 18 8.02 -8.93 -18.30
CA LEU A 18 7.34 -9.25 -17.04
C LEU A 18 7.20 -10.77 -16.83
N ASP A 19 7.27 -11.57 -17.90
CA ASP A 19 7.38 -13.04 -17.95
C ASP A 19 8.77 -13.58 -17.52
N ARG A 20 9.67 -12.69 -17.13
CA ARG A 20 11.03 -13.03 -16.67
C ARG A 20 11.30 -12.56 -15.25
N ALA A 21 10.29 -11.99 -14.58
CA ALA A 21 10.39 -11.49 -13.22
C ALA A 21 11.01 -12.54 -12.29
N GLY A 22 12.18 -12.23 -11.72
CA GLY A 22 12.86 -13.13 -10.79
C GLY A 22 13.68 -14.28 -11.41
N ARG A 23 13.56 -14.58 -12.72
CA ARG A 23 14.28 -15.71 -13.37
C ARG A 23 15.81 -15.63 -13.23
N ALA A 24 16.36 -14.41 -13.19
CA ALA A 24 17.80 -14.18 -13.06
C ALA A 24 18.30 -14.12 -11.61
N LEU A 25 17.42 -14.21 -10.60
CA LEU A 25 17.81 -14.07 -9.20
C LEU A 25 18.64 -15.26 -8.73
N ARG A 26 19.77 -14.97 -8.08
CA ARG A 26 20.68 -15.97 -7.48
C ARG A 26 21.03 -15.66 -6.02
N ARG A 27 20.37 -14.66 -5.42
CA ARG A 27 20.64 -14.17 -4.05
C ARG A 27 20.22 -15.13 -2.93
N ASN A 28 19.35 -16.10 -3.22
CA ASN A 28 19.01 -17.19 -2.31
C ASN A 28 19.39 -18.51 -2.98
N PRO A 29 20.44 -19.21 -2.52
CA PRO A 29 20.90 -20.45 -3.15
C PRO A 29 19.90 -21.60 -3.03
N ASP A 30 18.92 -21.50 -2.13
CA ASP A 30 17.88 -22.50 -1.90
C ASP A 30 16.63 -22.26 -2.77
N VAL A 31 16.66 -21.31 -3.71
CA VAL A 31 15.55 -20.98 -4.61
C VAL A 31 16.01 -20.92 -6.05
N VAL A 32 15.30 -21.62 -6.94
CA VAL A 32 15.53 -21.55 -8.40
C VAL A 32 14.21 -21.28 -9.11
N VAL A 33 14.05 -20.08 -9.66
CA VAL A 33 12.88 -19.74 -10.48
C VAL A 33 13.00 -20.44 -11.84
N ARG A 34 12.02 -21.29 -12.17
CA ARG A 34 12.00 -22.09 -13.39
C ARG A 34 11.19 -21.42 -14.48
N ASP A 35 9.97 -21.03 -14.14
CA ASP A 35 9.03 -20.46 -15.08
C ASP A 35 8.21 -19.32 -14.46
N VAL A 36 7.79 -18.38 -15.29
CA VAL A 36 6.97 -17.22 -14.94
C VAL A 36 6.02 -16.98 -16.10
N GLU A 37 4.73 -17.09 -15.81
CA GLU A 37 3.63 -16.91 -16.75
C GLU A 37 2.85 -15.64 -16.36
N LEU A 38 2.54 -14.78 -17.33
CA LEU A 38 1.60 -13.67 -17.13
C LEU A 38 0.17 -14.21 -17.25
N THR A 39 -0.55 -14.29 -16.14
CA THR A 39 -1.93 -14.79 -16.13
C THR A 39 -2.96 -13.67 -16.30
N SER A 40 -2.60 -12.43 -15.92
CA SER A 40 -3.40 -11.24 -16.19
C SER A 40 -2.52 -9.99 -16.25
N GLN A 41 -2.97 -9.02 -17.04
CA GLN A 41 -2.32 -7.72 -17.22
C GLN A 41 -3.36 -6.64 -17.53
N GLY A 42 -4.30 -6.46 -16.60
CA GLY A 42 -5.24 -5.34 -16.63
C GLY A 42 -4.63 -4.09 -16.00
N TRP A 43 -5.30 -3.58 -14.96
CA TRP A 43 -4.81 -2.45 -14.17
C TRP A 43 -3.51 -2.74 -13.43
N HIS A 44 -3.22 -4.01 -13.12
CA HIS A 44 -1.98 -4.47 -12.50
C HIS A 44 -1.62 -5.85 -13.05
N VAL A 45 -0.47 -6.38 -12.66
CA VAL A 45 0.09 -7.60 -13.26
C VAL A 45 -0.08 -8.78 -12.32
N LEU A 46 -0.72 -9.85 -12.80
CA LEU A 46 -0.79 -11.14 -12.11
C LEU A 46 0.15 -12.13 -12.81
N ARG A 47 0.99 -12.78 -12.01
CA ARG A 47 1.94 -13.78 -12.51
C ARG A 47 1.74 -15.10 -11.78
N ARG A 48 1.88 -16.21 -12.51
CA ARG A 48 2.09 -17.54 -11.93
C ARG A 48 3.57 -17.88 -12.06
N THR A 49 4.22 -18.18 -10.95
CA THR A 49 5.66 -18.52 -10.92
C THR A 49 5.85 -19.95 -10.47
N THR A 50 6.54 -20.74 -11.29
CA THR A 50 7.03 -22.07 -10.94
C THR A 50 8.48 -21.98 -10.50
N PHE A 51 8.80 -22.47 -9.30
CA PHE A 51 10.16 -22.43 -8.76
C PHE A 51 10.46 -23.65 -7.89
N ASP A 52 11.73 -24.00 -7.82
CA ASP A 52 12.21 -25.00 -6.88
C ASP A 52 12.66 -24.33 -5.59
N LEU A 53 12.26 -24.91 -4.46
CA LEU A 53 12.65 -24.49 -3.12
C LEU A 53 13.34 -25.66 -2.42
N ARG A 54 14.53 -25.43 -1.86
CA ARG A 54 15.17 -26.41 -0.99
C ARG A 54 14.56 -26.35 0.40
N ARG A 55 14.05 -27.48 0.87
CA ARG A 55 13.53 -27.66 2.24
C ARG A 55 14.67 -27.68 3.25
N ARG A 56 14.33 -27.49 4.53
CA ARG A 56 15.27 -27.56 5.66
C ARG A 56 15.97 -28.92 5.77
N ASP A 57 15.35 -30.00 5.30
CA ASP A 57 15.93 -31.35 5.24
C ASP A 57 16.84 -31.57 4.02
N GLY A 58 17.08 -30.54 3.22
CA GLY A 58 17.94 -30.57 2.05
C GLY A 58 17.26 -31.04 0.76
N ARG A 59 16.02 -31.56 0.81
CA ARG A 59 15.28 -32.00 -0.39
C ARG A 59 14.76 -30.82 -1.19
N TRP A 60 14.77 -30.94 -2.51
CA TRP A 60 14.13 -29.98 -3.40
C TRP A 60 12.66 -30.33 -3.62
N GLN A 61 11.84 -29.29 -3.72
CA GLN A 61 10.44 -29.39 -4.14
C GLN A 61 10.14 -28.31 -5.17
N THR A 62 9.32 -28.62 -6.15
CA THR A 62 8.77 -27.63 -7.08
C THR A 62 7.46 -27.08 -6.52
N LEU A 63 7.31 -25.77 -6.56
CA LEU A 63 6.14 -25.05 -6.08
C LEU A 63 5.64 -24.09 -7.16
N GLU A 64 4.35 -23.79 -7.09
CA GLU A 64 3.70 -22.78 -7.91
C GLU A 64 3.05 -21.74 -7.01
N ARG A 65 3.21 -20.45 -7.34
CA ARG A 65 2.56 -19.34 -6.64
C ARG A 65 2.07 -18.30 -7.62
N GLU A 66 0.86 -17.80 -7.37
CA GLU A 66 0.39 -16.59 -8.01
C GLU A 66 0.79 -15.36 -7.18
N THR A 67 1.29 -14.34 -7.85
CA THR A 67 1.70 -13.07 -7.23
C THR A 67 1.11 -11.91 -7.99
N TYR A 68 0.39 -11.04 -7.27
CA TYR A 68 -0.19 -9.82 -7.79
C TYR A 68 0.73 -8.63 -7.52
N ASP A 69 1.13 -7.97 -8.60
CA ASP A 69 2.06 -6.84 -8.60
C ASP A 69 1.32 -5.55 -8.93
N ARG A 70 1.02 -4.83 -7.84
CA ARG A 70 0.30 -3.55 -7.87
C ARG A 70 1.22 -2.33 -7.82
N GLY A 71 2.54 -2.55 -7.71
CA GLY A 71 3.49 -1.52 -7.27
C GLY A 71 3.60 -1.43 -5.75
N ASP A 72 4.55 -0.60 -5.32
CA ASP A 72 4.74 -0.22 -3.92
C ASP A 72 3.95 1.08 -3.64
N GLY A 73 3.75 1.39 -2.36
CA GLY A 73 3.04 2.60 -1.94
C GLY A 73 3.66 3.27 -0.71
N ALA A 74 3.10 4.40 -0.33
CA ALA A 74 3.45 5.12 0.89
C ALA A 74 2.20 5.50 1.68
N THR A 75 2.34 5.65 2.99
CA THR A 75 1.26 6.08 3.89
C THR A 75 1.79 6.90 5.05
N ILE A 76 0.96 7.77 5.61
CA ILE A 76 1.36 8.67 6.69
C ILE A 76 0.26 8.89 7.72
N LEU A 77 0.66 8.91 9.00
CA LEU A 77 -0.19 9.40 10.08
C LEU A 77 0.14 10.85 10.37
N LEU A 78 -0.85 11.72 10.18
CA LEU A 78 -0.78 13.08 10.70
C LEU A 78 -1.35 13.11 12.11
N HIS A 79 -0.57 13.63 13.06
CA HIS A 79 -0.96 13.71 14.47
C HIS A 79 -0.76 15.10 15.06
N ASP A 80 -1.62 15.49 16.00
CA ASP A 80 -1.45 16.68 16.83
C ASP A 80 -1.21 16.24 18.27
N ALA A 81 0.04 16.37 18.74
CA ALA A 81 0.42 15.95 20.09
C ALA A 81 -0.25 16.78 21.19
N THR A 82 -0.59 18.04 20.91
CA THR A 82 -1.20 18.95 21.89
C THR A 82 -2.68 18.64 22.06
N ARG A 83 -3.40 18.40 20.96
CA ARG A 83 -4.83 18.06 20.98
C ARG A 83 -5.08 16.56 21.16
N SER A 84 -4.04 15.73 21.06
CA SER A 84 -4.16 14.27 21.08
C SER A 84 -5.08 13.74 19.97
N THR A 85 -5.00 14.31 18.77
CA THR A 85 -5.83 13.96 17.61
C THR A 85 -5.00 13.40 16.46
N VAL A 86 -5.66 12.64 15.59
CA VAL A 86 -5.15 12.16 14.31
C VAL A 86 -6.02 12.66 13.17
N LEU A 87 -5.42 12.80 11.99
CA LEU A 87 -6.14 13.08 10.75
C LEU A 87 -6.10 11.84 9.85
N LEU A 88 -7.27 11.31 9.55
CA LEU A 88 -7.51 10.13 8.72
C LEU A 88 -8.35 10.51 7.50
N THR A 89 -8.41 9.59 6.54
CA THR A 89 -9.35 9.61 5.41
C THR A 89 -10.48 8.61 5.67
N ARG A 90 -11.64 8.84 5.06
CA ARG A 90 -12.69 7.82 4.92
C ARG A 90 -13.12 7.72 3.47
N GLN A 91 -12.99 6.53 2.89
CA GLN A 91 -13.23 6.31 1.46
C GLN A 91 -13.75 4.91 1.16
N PHE A 92 -14.40 4.75 0.01
CA PHE A 92 -14.94 3.47 -0.43
C PHE A 92 -13.85 2.54 -0.95
N ARG A 93 -13.81 1.30 -0.47
CA ARG A 93 -12.92 0.23 -0.95
C ARG A 93 -13.73 -0.96 -1.43
N PHE A 94 -13.87 -1.08 -2.75
CA PHE A 94 -14.59 -2.20 -3.37
C PHE A 94 -14.12 -3.60 -2.90
N PRO A 95 -12.81 -3.89 -2.77
CA PRO A 95 -12.37 -5.21 -2.29
C PRO A 95 -12.84 -5.56 -0.88
N ALA A 96 -12.93 -4.56 0.02
CA ALA A 96 -13.47 -4.77 1.36
C ALA A 96 -14.98 -4.94 1.33
N TYR A 97 -15.68 -4.15 0.51
CA TYR A 97 -17.14 -4.24 0.33
C TYR A 97 -17.59 -5.63 -0.14
N VAL A 98 -16.90 -6.21 -1.13
CA VAL A 98 -17.22 -7.57 -1.61
C VAL A 98 -16.70 -8.68 -0.68
N ASN A 99 -15.99 -8.31 0.38
CA ASN A 99 -15.43 -9.20 1.39
C ASN A 99 -15.93 -8.80 2.79
N ASP A 100 -17.25 -8.76 2.93
CA ASP A 100 -18.00 -8.66 4.19
C ASP A 100 -17.91 -7.34 4.98
N HIS A 101 -17.26 -6.28 4.45
CA HIS A 101 -17.37 -4.95 5.06
C HIS A 101 -18.76 -4.35 4.80
N GLU A 102 -19.42 -3.85 5.85
CA GLU A 102 -20.84 -3.45 5.83
C GLU A 102 -21.21 -2.49 4.69
N ASP A 103 -20.44 -1.41 4.53
CA ASP A 103 -20.67 -0.36 3.53
C ASP A 103 -19.47 -0.10 2.61
N GLY A 104 -18.39 -0.88 2.76
CA GLY A 104 -17.11 -0.64 2.11
C GLY A 104 -16.36 0.65 2.48
N MET A 105 -16.85 1.47 3.42
CA MET A 105 -16.24 2.76 3.77
C MET A 105 -15.22 2.60 4.89
N LEU A 106 -13.93 2.62 4.56
CA LEU A 106 -12.86 2.40 5.53
C LEU A 106 -12.29 3.73 6.03
N LEU A 107 -11.99 3.78 7.33
CA LEU A 107 -11.14 4.81 7.92
C LEU A 107 -9.67 4.41 7.74
N GLU A 108 -8.88 5.29 7.12
CA GLU A 108 -7.52 4.99 6.70
C GLU A 108 -6.55 6.15 7.00
N THR A 109 -5.27 5.86 7.16
CA THR A 109 -4.22 6.86 7.00
C THR A 109 -4.11 7.23 5.53
N ALA A 110 -3.80 8.50 5.25
CA ALA A 110 -3.56 8.96 3.88
C ALA A 110 -2.47 8.10 3.22
N ALA A 111 -2.71 7.69 1.98
CA ALA A 111 -1.88 6.71 1.30
C ALA A 111 -2.10 6.67 -0.20
N GLY A 112 -1.04 6.34 -0.94
CA GLY A 112 -1.15 6.09 -2.37
C GLY A 112 0.04 5.34 -2.95
N LEU A 113 -0.01 5.10 -4.25
CA LEU A 113 1.05 4.44 -5.00
C LEU A 113 2.24 5.40 -5.18
N LEU A 114 3.43 4.82 -5.40
CA LEU A 114 4.61 5.63 -5.64
C LEU A 114 4.62 6.29 -7.01
N ASP A 115 4.02 5.68 -8.04
CA ASP A 115 3.93 6.22 -9.41
C ASP A 115 5.23 6.86 -9.94
N ASP A 116 6.33 6.13 -9.79
CA ASP A 116 7.71 6.49 -10.15
C ASP A 116 8.39 7.56 -9.26
N ASP A 117 7.68 8.14 -8.29
CA ASP A 117 8.26 9.00 -7.27
C ASP A 117 9.00 8.20 -6.18
N ASP A 118 9.88 8.89 -5.44
CA ASP A 118 10.38 8.34 -4.19
C ASP A 118 9.28 8.37 -3.09
N PRO A 119 9.37 7.50 -2.07
CA PRO A 119 8.33 7.38 -1.06
C PRO A 119 7.96 8.66 -0.30
N GLU A 120 8.92 9.57 -0.08
CA GLU A 120 8.62 10.83 0.61
C GLU A 120 7.92 11.82 -0.33
N THR A 121 8.36 11.91 -1.59
CA THR A 121 7.70 12.75 -2.60
C THR A 121 6.26 12.29 -2.84
N ALA A 122 6.04 10.99 -3.04
CA ALA A 122 4.71 10.41 -3.23
C ALA A 122 3.78 10.75 -2.05
N ILE A 123 4.20 10.50 -0.81
CA ILE A 123 3.30 10.70 0.33
C ILE A 123 2.98 12.16 0.61
N ARG A 124 3.88 13.09 0.25
CA ARG A 124 3.61 14.54 0.33
C ARG A 124 2.54 14.96 -0.66
N ARG A 125 2.57 14.41 -1.88
CA ARG A 125 1.53 14.62 -2.90
C ARG A 125 0.18 14.12 -2.40
N GLU A 126 0.12 12.86 -1.96
CA GLU A 126 -1.11 12.23 -1.45
C GLU A 126 -1.73 13.02 -0.30
N VAL A 127 -0.94 13.49 0.67
CA VAL A 127 -1.47 14.28 1.79
C VAL A 127 -2.06 15.62 1.34
N ALA A 128 -1.46 16.26 0.34
CA ALA A 128 -2.00 17.49 -0.21
C ALA A 128 -3.33 17.25 -0.94
N GLU A 129 -3.44 16.14 -1.67
CA GLU A 129 -4.62 15.75 -2.45
C GLU A 129 -5.76 15.23 -1.55
N GLU A 130 -5.49 14.21 -0.73
CA GLU A 130 -6.50 13.54 0.10
C GLU A 130 -6.92 14.41 1.30
N LEU A 131 -5.98 15.02 2.02
CA LEU A 131 -6.24 15.72 3.29
C LEU A 131 -6.24 17.24 3.19
N GLY A 132 -5.75 17.80 2.07
CA GLY A 132 -5.62 19.25 1.91
C GLY A 132 -4.54 19.86 2.81
N VAL A 133 -3.56 19.06 3.23
CA VAL A 133 -2.52 19.49 4.19
C VAL A 133 -1.18 19.67 3.48
N THR A 134 -0.51 20.80 3.73
CA THR A 134 0.90 20.95 3.36
C THR A 134 1.77 20.54 4.55
N VAL A 135 2.35 19.34 4.49
CA VAL A 135 3.18 18.82 5.59
C VAL A 135 4.58 19.44 5.63
N GLY A 136 5.05 19.72 6.84
CA GLY A 136 6.44 20.11 7.12
C GLY A 136 7.41 18.91 7.05
N PRO A 137 8.38 18.80 7.98
CA PRO A 137 9.23 17.62 8.09
C PRO A 137 8.40 16.35 8.35
N VAL A 138 8.65 15.31 7.55
CA VAL A 138 8.04 13.99 7.74
C VAL A 138 9.08 13.03 8.33
N ALA A 139 8.65 12.18 9.26
CA ALA A 139 9.49 11.15 9.85
C ALA A 139 9.18 9.81 9.20
N ARG A 140 10.19 9.15 8.63
CA ARG A 140 10.08 7.75 8.21
C ARG A 140 9.97 6.85 9.44
N VAL A 141 8.94 6.01 9.47
CA VAL A 141 8.66 5.08 10.58
C VAL A 141 9.27 3.70 10.28
N PHE A 142 8.78 3.01 9.25
CA PHE A 142 9.32 1.73 8.78
C PHE A 142 8.86 1.43 7.34
N THR A 143 9.21 0.24 6.84
CA THR A 143 8.65 -0.32 5.60
C THR A 143 8.16 -1.73 5.90
N ALA A 144 6.99 -2.10 5.39
CA ALA A 144 6.43 -3.43 5.58
C ALA A 144 5.86 -3.99 4.27
N TYR A 145 5.98 -5.31 4.09
CA TYR A 145 5.17 -6.03 3.12
C TYR A 145 3.79 -6.29 3.74
N MET A 146 2.72 -5.87 3.06
CA MET A 146 1.37 -5.91 3.65
C MET A 146 0.71 -7.30 3.52
N SER A 147 0.96 -8.00 2.41
CA SER A 147 0.43 -9.35 2.17
C SER A 147 1.44 -10.23 1.40
N PRO A 148 2.60 -10.57 2.00
CA PRO A 148 3.73 -11.20 1.31
C PRO A 148 3.47 -12.64 0.83
N GLY A 149 2.29 -13.21 1.11
CA GLY A 149 1.91 -14.53 0.60
C GLY A 149 1.55 -14.51 -0.89
N SER A 150 1.01 -13.41 -1.39
CA SER A 150 0.45 -13.31 -2.74
C SER A 150 0.54 -11.92 -3.38
N VAL A 151 0.95 -10.88 -2.66
CA VAL A 151 1.05 -9.51 -3.16
C VAL A 151 2.47 -9.00 -2.98
N THR A 152 3.03 -8.36 -4.01
CA THR A 152 4.43 -7.89 -3.98
C THR A 152 4.63 -6.59 -3.22
N GLU A 153 3.54 -5.86 -2.95
CA GLU A 153 3.50 -4.53 -2.37
C GLU A 153 4.31 -4.41 -1.07
N LYS A 154 5.23 -3.44 -1.08
CA LYS A 154 5.77 -2.81 0.12
C LYS A 154 5.11 -1.46 0.32
N VAL A 155 4.75 -1.17 1.57
CA VAL A 155 4.29 0.15 1.98
C VAL A 155 5.37 0.83 2.81
N HIS A 156 5.65 2.08 2.48
CA HIS A 156 6.57 2.97 3.18
C HIS A 156 5.78 3.84 4.16
N PHE A 157 6.08 3.73 5.44
CA PHE A 157 5.30 4.36 6.51
C PHE A 157 5.98 5.62 7.02
N PHE A 158 5.19 6.68 7.15
CA PHE A 158 5.61 7.98 7.64
C PHE A 158 4.71 8.46 8.78
N ALA A 159 5.18 9.45 9.52
CA ALA A 159 4.38 10.22 10.45
C ALA A 159 4.82 11.68 10.41
N ALA A 160 3.89 12.60 10.65
CA ALA A 160 4.23 14.01 10.78
C ALA A 160 3.31 14.73 11.78
N PRO A 161 3.85 15.69 12.53
CA PRO A 161 3.00 16.61 13.26
C PRO A 161 2.18 17.45 12.29
N TYR A 162 0.93 17.73 12.63
CA TYR A 162 0.13 18.76 11.96
C TYR A 162 -0.62 19.61 12.98
N THR A 163 -1.07 20.76 12.50
CA THR A 163 -2.03 21.63 13.17
C THR A 163 -3.15 22.00 12.19
N PRO A 164 -4.30 22.52 12.65
CA PRO A 164 -5.36 22.94 11.75
C PRO A 164 -4.94 24.04 10.77
N ARG A 165 -3.86 24.78 11.06
CA ARG A 165 -3.32 25.83 10.19
C ARG A 165 -2.64 25.27 8.94
N ASP A 166 -2.22 24.01 8.99
CA ASP A 166 -1.54 23.35 7.87
C ASP A 166 -2.54 22.83 6.82
N ARG A 167 -3.84 22.86 7.13
CA ARG A 167 -4.94 22.57 6.19
C ARG A 167 -5.13 23.76 5.25
N THR A 168 -4.38 23.76 4.16
CA THR A 168 -4.37 24.82 3.14
C THR A 168 -5.34 24.57 1.98
N GLY A 169 -5.82 23.34 1.83
CA GLY A 169 -6.79 22.92 0.81
C GLY A 169 -8.02 22.27 1.43
N THR A 170 -9.00 21.92 0.58
CA THR A 170 -10.22 21.23 0.99
C THR A 170 -9.96 19.75 1.32
N GLY A 171 -8.92 19.16 0.74
CA GLY A 171 -8.78 17.70 0.64
C GLY A 171 -9.83 17.12 -0.30
N GLY A 172 -10.02 15.81 -0.22
CA GLY A 172 -11.07 15.09 -0.95
C GLY A 172 -10.58 14.16 -2.06
N GLY A 173 -9.27 14.16 -2.34
CA GLY A 173 -8.69 13.38 -3.43
C GLY A 173 -8.92 14.00 -4.80
N VAL A 174 -8.65 13.21 -5.84
CA VAL A 174 -8.73 13.60 -7.25
C VAL A 174 -9.98 12.99 -7.91
N ALA A 175 -11.02 13.81 -8.09
CA ALA A 175 -12.29 13.35 -8.69
C ALA A 175 -12.14 12.74 -10.10
N ALA A 176 -11.16 13.21 -10.89
CA ALA A 176 -10.87 12.65 -12.22
C ALA A 176 -10.33 11.21 -12.17
N GLU A 177 -9.78 10.80 -11.03
CA GLU A 177 -9.28 9.45 -10.75
C GLU A 177 -10.33 8.57 -10.06
N GLY A 178 -11.54 9.11 -9.86
CA GLY A 178 -12.65 8.42 -9.22
C GLY A 178 -12.61 8.47 -7.70
N GLU A 179 -11.80 9.35 -7.11
CA GLU A 179 -11.71 9.52 -5.67
C GLU A 179 -12.83 10.41 -5.12
N ASP A 180 -13.36 10.00 -3.96
CA ASP A 180 -14.30 10.75 -3.14
C ASP A 180 -13.97 10.45 -1.68
N ILE A 181 -13.17 11.33 -1.08
CA ILE A 181 -12.53 11.08 0.22
C ILE A 181 -13.05 12.07 1.27
N GLU A 182 -13.56 11.54 2.38
CA GLU A 182 -13.88 12.35 3.55
C GLU A 182 -12.64 12.53 4.43
N VAL A 183 -12.37 13.76 4.87
CA VAL A 183 -11.31 14.07 5.83
C VAL A 183 -11.86 13.98 7.25
N VAL A 184 -11.33 13.04 8.05
CA VAL A 184 -11.82 12.75 9.41
C VAL A 184 -10.74 13.06 10.45
N GLU A 185 -11.01 14.04 11.31
CA GLU A 185 -10.17 14.34 12.48
C GLU A 185 -10.82 13.75 13.74
N LEU A 186 -10.10 12.95 14.52
CA LEU A 186 -10.62 12.38 15.76
C LEU A 186 -9.54 12.22 16.84
N PRO A 187 -9.94 12.13 18.13
CA PRO A 187 -9.02 11.80 19.22
C PRO A 187 -8.33 10.45 19.01
N LEU A 188 -7.06 10.34 19.45
CA LEU A 188 -6.32 9.08 19.39
C LEU A 188 -7.06 7.95 20.11
N ASP A 189 -7.55 8.22 21.31
CA ASP A 189 -8.14 7.19 22.16
C ASP A 189 -9.43 6.64 21.54
N ASP A 190 -10.19 7.50 20.84
CA ASP A 190 -11.35 7.09 20.05
C ASP A 190 -10.92 6.23 18.85
N ALA A 191 -9.87 6.62 18.12
CA ALA A 191 -9.33 5.83 17.02
C ALA A 191 -8.85 4.45 17.49
N LEU A 192 -8.18 4.36 18.64
CA LEU A 192 -7.75 3.10 19.24
C LEU A 192 -8.95 2.25 19.69
N ALA A 193 -9.99 2.86 20.26
CA ALA A 193 -11.23 2.15 20.60
C ALA A 193 -11.93 1.59 19.35
N MET A 194 -11.92 2.35 18.25
CA MET A 194 -12.46 1.91 16.95
C MET A 194 -11.72 0.70 16.36
N ILE A 195 -10.43 0.51 16.67
CA ILE A 195 -9.72 -0.74 16.34
C ILE A 195 -10.31 -1.91 17.13
N GLY A 196 -10.58 -1.70 18.43
CA GLY A 196 -11.09 -2.74 19.32
C GLY A 196 -12.50 -3.21 18.99
N ASP A 197 -13.35 -2.34 18.45
CA ASP A 197 -14.73 -2.67 18.05
C ASP A 197 -14.94 -2.89 16.55
N GLY A 198 -13.87 -2.81 15.74
CA GLY A 198 -13.91 -3.14 14.31
C GLY A 198 -14.38 -2.01 13.40
N ARG A 199 -14.52 -0.77 13.89
CA ARG A 199 -14.76 0.41 13.05
C ARG A 199 -13.51 0.88 12.28
N ILE A 200 -12.31 0.54 12.77
CA ILE A 200 -11.05 0.65 12.02
C ILE A 200 -10.50 -0.75 11.80
N VAL A 201 -10.46 -1.18 10.53
CA VAL A 201 -10.02 -2.53 10.11
C VAL A 201 -8.96 -2.50 9.02
N ASP A 202 -8.37 -1.33 8.78
CA ASP A 202 -7.27 -1.18 7.83
C ASP A 202 -5.91 -1.39 8.50
N GLY A 203 -5.11 -2.32 7.96
CA GLY A 203 -3.86 -2.77 8.57
C GLY A 203 -2.81 -1.66 8.71
N LYS A 204 -2.59 -0.85 7.68
CA LYS A 204 -1.60 0.24 7.72
C LYS A 204 -1.98 1.32 8.75
N THR A 205 -3.28 1.60 8.87
CA THR A 205 -3.84 2.54 9.84
C THR A 205 -3.67 2.03 11.25
N ILE A 206 -4.04 0.77 11.52
CA ILE A 206 -3.84 0.12 12.81
C ILE A 206 -2.38 0.19 13.23
N MET A 207 -1.45 -0.13 12.32
CA MET A 207 -0.01 -0.11 12.60
C MET A 207 0.48 1.28 13.00
N LEU A 208 0.05 2.34 12.32
CA LEU A 208 0.48 3.70 12.63
C LEU A 208 -0.16 4.27 13.89
N LEU A 209 -1.44 4.00 14.13
CA LEU A 209 -2.11 4.39 15.37
C LEU A 209 -1.44 3.73 16.58
N GLN A 210 -1.16 2.43 16.48
CA GLN A 210 -0.44 1.69 17.53
C GLN A 210 0.99 2.19 17.69
N TRP A 211 1.72 2.46 16.60
CA TRP A 211 3.06 3.03 16.67
C TRP A 211 3.07 4.36 17.43
N TRP A 212 2.13 5.26 17.13
CA TRP A 212 2.07 6.55 17.81
C TRP A 212 1.68 6.39 19.28
N ALA A 213 0.72 5.51 19.58
CA ALA A 213 0.30 5.22 20.96
C ALA A 213 1.43 4.62 21.82
N LEU A 214 2.28 3.76 21.24
CA LEU A 214 3.43 3.14 21.93
C LEU A 214 4.62 4.10 22.09
N GLY A 215 4.72 5.11 21.25
CA GLY A 215 5.77 6.13 21.31
C GLY A 215 5.46 7.30 22.25
N ARG A 216 4.30 7.28 22.90
CA ARG A 216 3.91 8.25 23.94
C ARG A 216 4.66 8.02 25.25
#